data_AF-A0A9X7VWR9-F1
#
_entry.id   AF-A0A9X7VWR9-F1
#
_cell.length_a   1.000
_cell.length_b   1.000
_cell.length_c   1.000
_cell.angle_alpha   90.00
_cell.angle_beta   90.00
_cell.angle_gamma   90.00
#
_symmetry.space_group_name_H-M   'P 1'
#
loop_
_entity.id
_entity.type
_entity.pdbx_description
1 polymer ?
#
loop_
_entity_poly.entity_id
_entity_poly.type
_entity_poly.pdbx_seq_one_letter_code
_entity_poly.pdbx_strand_id
1 'polypeptide(L)'
;MRNGSTITNVVVLAPMPYEVVFQVQQSANSERISDPSLWWGLSTVIELIDNGTLDLARNPDLADDGYLLYRPAFRGPDTLIPEQLYKTALGDGHLTWSVETKVK
;
A
#
# COMPACT_ATOMS: atom_id res chain seq x y z
N MET A 1 -22.42 14.32 -10.83
CA MET A 1 -22.37 12.85 -10.73
C MET A 1 -21.31 12.34 -11.69
N ARG A 2 -20.11 11.98 -11.20
CA ARG A 2 -19.10 11.32 -12.04
C ARG A 2 -19.44 9.83 -12.06
N ASN A 3 -19.88 9.32 -13.21
CA ASN A 3 -19.97 7.88 -13.49
C ASN A 3 -18.61 7.25 -13.20
N GLY A 4 -18.60 6.08 -12.55
CA GLY A 4 -17.43 5.38 -12.02
C GLY A 4 -16.23 5.33 -12.95
N SER A 5 -15.38 6.34 -12.87
CA SER A 5 -14.08 6.38 -13.53
C SER A 5 -13.13 5.51 -12.73
N THR A 6 -12.72 4.38 -13.31
CA THR A 6 -11.60 3.60 -12.80
C THR A 6 -10.36 4.49 -12.78
N ILE A 7 -9.84 4.78 -11.60
CA ILE A 7 -8.58 5.50 -11.45
C ILE A 7 -7.46 4.48 -11.67
N THR A 8 -6.70 4.65 -12.74
CA THR A 8 -5.52 3.84 -13.01
C THR A 8 -4.30 4.61 -12.53
N ASN A 9 -3.68 4.14 -11.45
CA ASN A 9 -2.41 4.67 -10.97
C ASN A 9 -1.30 3.64 -11.18
N VAL A 10 -0.11 4.10 -11.54
CA VAL A 10 1.12 3.30 -11.57
C VAL A 10 2.01 3.78 -10.44
N VAL A 11 2.08 3.00 -9.36
CA VAL A 11 2.92 3.31 -8.20
C VAL A 11 4.21 2.51 -8.30
N VAL A 12 5.32 3.22 -8.43
CA VAL A 12 6.66 2.64 -8.37
C VAL A 12 7.23 2.89 -6.99
N LEU A 13 7.38 1.82 -6.21
CA LEU A 13 8.01 1.88 -4.91
C LEU A 13 9.53 1.75 -5.06
N ALA A 14 10.28 2.63 -4.39
CA ALA A 14 11.72 2.49 -4.29
C ALA A 14 12.09 1.15 -3.63
N PRO A 15 13.26 0.57 -3.95
CA PRO A 15 13.70 -0.69 -3.36
C PRO A 15 13.68 -0.67 -1.83
N MET A 16 13.18 -1.74 -1.23
CA MET A 16 13.15 -1.92 0.22
C MET A 16 14.58 -2.17 0.74
N PRO A 17 15.08 -1.35 1.69
CA PRO A 17 16.35 -1.61 2.35
C PRO A 17 16.32 -2.95 3.12
N TYR A 18 17.46 -3.63 3.21
CA TYR A 18 17.55 -4.94 3.86
C TYR A 18 17.11 -4.91 5.33
N GLU A 19 17.47 -3.85 6.06
CA GLU A 19 17.09 -3.66 7.46
C GLU A 19 15.57 -3.59 7.60
N VAL A 20 14.91 -2.96 6.64
CA VAL A 20 13.45 -2.84 6.61
C VAL A 20 12.81 -4.20 6.29
N VAL A 21 13.38 -4.99 5.36
CA VAL A 21 12.93 -6.38 5.09
C VAL A 21 12.91 -7.17 6.40
N PHE A 22 14.00 -7.08 7.17
CA PHE A 22 14.12 -7.79 8.44
C PHE A 22 13.11 -7.32 9.49
N GLN A 23 12.91 -6.01 9.63
CA GLN A 23 11.93 -5.44 10.57
C GLN A 23 10.48 -5.85 10.23
N VAL A 24 10.12 -5.81 8.94
CA VAL A 24 8.80 -6.27 8.48
C VAL A 24 8.64 -7.76 8.73
N GLN A 25 9.69 -8.56 8.49
CA GLN A 25 9.68 -9.98 8.78
C GLN A 25 9.44 -10.28 10.27
N GLN A 26 10.05 -9.50 11.17
CA GLN A 26 9.84 -9.63 12.63
C GLN A 26 8.46 -9.19 13.10
N SER A 27 7.73 -8.44 12.26
CA SER A 27 6.38 -7.97 12.59
C SER A 27 5.31 -9.06 12.37
N ALA A 28 5.66 -10.19 11.77
CA ALA A 28 4.76 -11.33 11.57
C ALA A 28 4.61 -12.14 12.88
N ASN A 29 3.39 -12.59 13.19
CA ASN A 29 3.06 -13.14 14.51
C ASN A 29 3.39 -14.63 14.69
N SER A 30 3.38 -15.41 13.62
CA SER A 30 3.36 -16.87 13.79
C SER A 30 3.98 -17.67 12.65
N GLU A 31 4.27 -17.04 11.51
CA GLU A 31 4.97 -17.67 10.39
C GLU A 31 5.86 -16.68 9.66
N ARG A 32 6.93 -17.21 9.05
CA ARG A 32 7.76 -16.41 8.17
C ARG A 32 6.96 -16.05 6.92
N ILE A 33 6.65 -14.76 6.77
CA ILE A 33 6.13 -14.19 5.53
C ILE A 33 7.07 -14.50 4.35
N SER A 34 6.52 -15.04 3.26
CA SER A 34 7.27 -15.44 2.07
C SER A 34 7.89 -14.25 1.35
N ASP A 35 7.17 -13.13 1.27
CA ASP A 35 7.62 -11.88 0.64
C ASP A 35 7.29 -10.66 1.53
N PRO A 36 8.22 -10.26 2.42
CA PRO A 36 8.04 -9.06 3.25
C PRO A 36 7.95 -7.77 2.43
N SER A 37 8.59 -7.72 1.26
CA SER A 37 8.59 -6.53 0.40
C SER A 37 7.21 -6.29 -0.20
N LEU A 38 6.56 -7.35 -0.66
CA LEU A 38 5.19 -7.27 -1.17
C LEU A 38 4.20 -6.91 -0.06
N TRP A 39 4.32 -7.51 1.13
CA TRP A 39 3.45 -7.17 2.26
C TRP A 39 3.54 -5.68 2.64
N TRP A 40 4.77 -5.17 2.73
CA TRP A 40 5.01 -3.75 3.01
C TRP A 40 4.55 -2.84 1.86
N GLY A 41 4.79 -3.25 0.61
CA GLY A 41 4.39 -2.50 -0.57
C GLY A 41 2.87 -2.34 -0.68
N LEU A 42 2.11 -3.42 -0.45
CA LEU A 42 0.65 -3.36 -0.41
C LEU A 42 0.14 -2.45 0.71
N SER A 43 0.76 -2.52 1.88
CA SER A 43 0.42 -1.64 3.01
C SER A 43 0.67 -0.17 2.68
N THR A 44 1.78 0.12 2.00
CA THR A 44 2.12 1.47 1.53
C THR A 44 1.09 1.98 0.52
N VAL A 45 0.69 1.15 -0.45
CA VAL A 45 -0.30 1.56 -1.46
C VAL A 45 -1.64 1.89 -0.82
N ILE A 46 -2.08 1.08 0.17
CA ILE A 46 -3.31 1.35 0.92
C ILE A 46 -3.22 2.70 1.65
N GLU A 47 -2.10 2.97 2.32
CA GLU A 47 -1.90 4.26 2.97
C GLU A 47 -2.01 5.44 1.99
N LEU A 48 -1.38 5.33 0.82
CA LEU A 48 -1.43 6.36 -0.23
C LEU A 48 -2.84 6.58 -0.79
N ILE A 49 -3.69 5.56 -0.75
CA ILE A 49 -5.10 5.67 -1.15
C ILE A 49 -5.90 6.35 -0.04
N ASP A 50 -5.79 5.85 1.20
CA ASP A 50 -6.55 6.34 2.35
C ASP A 50 -6.27 7.83 2.61
N ASN A 51 -5.00 8.23 2.51
CA ASN A 51 -4.58 9.63 2.70
C ASN A 51 -4.90 10.53 1.50
N GLY A 52 -5.34 9.98 0.36
CA GLY A 52 -5.72 10.71 -0.84
C GLY A 52 -4.57 11.08 -1.77
N THR A 53 -3.36 10.57 -1.54
CA THR A 53 -2.20 10.84 -2.42
C THR A 53 -2.44 10.36 -3.85
N LEU A 54 -3.15 9.24 -4.02
CA LEU A 54 -3.48 8.66 -5.33
C LEU A 54 -4.81 9.15 -5.94
N ASP A 55 -5.40 10.21 -5.39
CA ASP A 55 -6.63 10.81 -5.87
C ASP A 55 -6.35 12.22 -6.40
N LEU A 56 -6.42 12.42 -7.72
CA LEU A 56 -6.22 13.74 -8.37
C LEU A 56 -7.15 14.83 -7.80
N ALA A 57 -8.33 14.47 -7.29
CA ALA A 57 -9.24 15.44 -6.67
C ALA A 57 -8.74 15.92 -5.30
N ARG A 58 -7.93 15.11 -4.60
CA ARG A 58 -7.36 15.40 -3.27
C ARG A 58 -5.89 15.79 -3.33
N ASN A 59 -5.19 15.42 -4.39
CA ASN A 59 -3.79 15.70 -4.64
C ASN A 59 -3.61 16.28 -6.07
N PRO A 60 -3.75 17.60 -6.25
CA PRO A 60 -3.59 18.24 -7.55
C PRO A 60 -2.15 18.20 -8.08
N ASP A 61 -1.19 17.85 -7.24
CA ASP A 61 0.22 17.70 -7.61
C ASP A 61 0.54 16.28 -8.16
N LEU A 62 -0.41 15.34 -8.09
CA LEU A 62 -0.27 14.05 -8.76
C LEU A 62 -0.30 14.26 -10.27
N ALA A 63 0.65 13.67 -10.98
CA ALA A 63 0.73 13.78 -12.43
C ALA A 63 -0.54 13.21 -13.09
N ASP A 64 -1.03 13.87 -14.14
CA ASP A 64 -2.24 13.48 -14.88
C ASP A 64 -2.13 12.09 -15.52
N ASP A 65 -0.91 11.56 -15.67
CA ASP A 65 -0.64 10.21 -16.17
C ASP A 65 -0.82 9.10 -15.12
N GLY A 66 -1.13 9.48 -13.87
CA GLY A 66 -1.33 8.55 -12.76
C GLY A 66 -0.04 7.91 -12.25
N TYR A 67 1.14 8.40 -12.65
CA TYR A 67 2.41 7.84 -12.23
C TYR A 67 2.90 8.46 -10.91
N LEU A 68 3.30 7.61 -9.96
CA LEU A 68 3.91 8.03 -8.70
C LEU A 68 5.15 7.21 -8.38
N LEU A 69 6.31 7.89 -8.27
CA LEU A 69 7.51 7.32 -7.66
C LEU A 69 7.51 7.64 -6.17
N TYR A 70 7.43 6.62 -5.32
CA TYR A 70 7.34 6.79 -3.87
C TYR A 70 8.47 6.05 -3.14
N ARG A 71 9.08 6.69 -2.15
CA ARG A 71 10.06 6.08 -1.26
C ARG A 71 9.45 5.92 0.14
N PRO A 72 8.83 4.77 0.43
CA PRO A 72 8.23 4.53 1.73
C PRO A 72 9.29 4.45 2.83
N ALA A 73 8.93 4.93 4.02
CA ALA A 73 9.67 4.73 5.25
C ALA A 73 8.88 3.77 6.14
N PHE A 74 9.52 2.73 6.64
CA PHE A 74 8.86 1.84 7.59
C PHE A 74 8.78 2.52 8.96
N ARG A 75 7.56 2.65 9.49
CA ARG A 75 7.29 3.37 10.74
C ARG A 75 6.92 2.45 11.90
N GLY A 76 6.57 1.21 11.62
CA GLY A 76 6.23 0.21 12.62
C GLY A 76 5.23 -0.83 12.14
N PRO A 77 4.99 -1.88 12.95
CA PRO A 77 4.05 -2.96 12.62
C PRO A 77 2.61 -2.49 12.41
N ASP A 78 2.22 -1.40 13.06
CA ASP A 78 0.91 -0.75 12.95
C ASP A 78 0.64 -0.14 11.58
N THR A 79 1.69 0.10 10.78
CA THR A 79 1.56 0.57 9.41
C THR A 79 1.38 -0.54 8.38
N LEU A 80 1.43 -1.80 8.80
CA LEU A 80 1.21 -2.96 7.93
C LEU A 80 -0.26 -3.34 7.94
N ILE A 81 -0.76 -3.78 6.77
CA ILE A 81 -2.06 -4.46 6.74
C ILE A 81 -2.03 -5.72 7.59
N PRO A 82 -3.17 -6.16 8.15
CA PRO A 82 -3.24 -7.39 8.92
C PRO A 82 -2.62 -8.57 8.15
N GLU A 83 -1.78 -9.35 8.82
CA GLU A 83 -1.08 -10.49 8.22
C GLU A 83 -2.04 -11.46 7.51
N GLN A 84 -3.20 -11.72 8.12
CA GLN A 84 -4.22 -12.59 7.56
C GLN A 84 -4.80 -12.04 6.24
N LEU A 85 -5.01 -10.73 6.15
CA LEU A 85 -5.51 -10.09 4.94
C LEU A 85 -4.49 -10.24 3.80
N TYR A 86 -3.20 -10.06 4.11
CA TYR A 86 -2.12 -10.28 3.16
C TYR A 86 -2.07 -11.74 2.66
N LYS A 87 -2.14 -12.72 3.57
CA LYS A 87 -2.12 -14.15 3.20
C LYS A 87 -3.30 -14.53 2.32
N THR A 88 -4.51 -14.03 2.61
CA THR A 88 -5.69 -14.25 1.77
C THR A 88 -5.49 -13.63 0.39
N ALA A 89 -5.02 -12.39 0.30
CA ALA A 89 -4.79 -11.70 -0.96
C ALA A 89 -3.73 -12.39 -1.84
N LEU A 90 -2.68 -12.96 -1.24
CA LEU A 90 -1.71 -13.78 -1.96
C LEU A 90 -2.35 -15.02 -2.59
N GLY A 91 -3.26 -15.69 -1.88
CA GLY A 91 -3.98 -16.86 -2.38
C GLY A 91 -4.92 -16.52 -3.53
N ASP A 92 -5.60 -15.38 -3.44
CA ASP A 92 -6.62 -14.94 -4.40
C ASP A 92 -6.03 -14.20 -5.61
N GLY A 93 -4.76 -13.76 -5.53
CA GLY A 93 -4.08 -12.97 -6.55
C GLY A 93 -4.58 -11.52 -6.65
N HIS A 94 -5.41 -11.07 -5.71
CA HIS A 94 -5.91 -9.69 -5.61
C HIS A 94 -6.20 -9.33 -4.16
N LEU A 95 -6.01 -8.05 -3.81
CA LEU A 95 -6.30 -7.52 -2.48
C LEU A 95 -7.56 -6.65 -2.54
N THR A 96 -8.55 -6.99 -1.73
CA THR A 96 -9.75 -6.16 -1.54
C THR A 96 -9.77 -5.67 -0.10
N TRP A 97 -9.99 -4.36 0.08
CA TRP A 97 -10.15 -3.76 1.40
C TRP A 97 -11.19 -2.63 1.35
N SER A 98 -11.67 -2.23 2.52
CA SER A 98 -12.55 -1.07 2.65
C SER A 98 -11.71 0.19 2.87
N VAL A 99 -11.87 1.17 1.98
CA VAL A 99 -11.22 2.48 2.11
C VAL A 99 -12.05 3.34 3.07
N GLU A 100 -11.50 3.69 4.23
CA GLU A 100 -12.08 4.72 5.08
C GLU A 100 -11.52 6.08 4.64
N THR A 101 -12.22 6.72 3.70
CA THR A 101 -11.84 8.06 3.25
C THR A 101 -12.04 9.05 4.41
N LYS A 102 -10.96 9.39 5.13
CA LYS A 102 -10.99 10.50 6.09
C LYS A 102 -11.14 11.80 5.30
N VAL A 103 -12.38 12.25 5.15
CA VAL A 103 -12.69 13.60 4.66
C VAL A 103 -12.18 14.57 5.73
N LYS A 104 -11.14 15.33 5.39
CA LYS A 104 -10.74 16.51 6.16
C LYS A 104 -11.59 17.70 5.75
#